data_AF-A0A357CM72-F1
#
_entry.id   AF-A0A357CM72-F1
#
_cell.length_a   1.000
_cell.length_b   1.000
_cell.length_c   1.000
_cell.angle_alpha   90.00
_cell.angle_beta   90.00
_cell.angle_gamma   90.00
#
_symmetry.space_group_name_H-M   'P 1'
#
loop_
_entity.id
_entity.type
_entity.pdbx_description
1 polymer ?
#
loop_
_entity_poly.entity_id
_entity_poly.type
_entity_poly.pdbx_seq_one_letter_code
_entity_poly.pdbx_strand_id
1 'polypeptide(L)'
;MSAEDLEKVNMHEAKTHLSRLVERVERGEEIVISRAGKPAAKLVPVPQAKPEKRTLGGWEGKFELPSDEEWAQMDKEIERDFEESEIFPGENKRHGKG
;
A
#
# COMPACT_ATOMS: atom_id res chain seq x y z
N MET A 1 3.98 -26.77 18.08
CA MET A 1 5.31 -26.18 18.31
C MET A 1 5.22 -25.36 19.57
N SER A 2 5.82 -25.84 20.65
CA SER A 2 5.87 -25.19 21.96
C SER A 2 6.66 -23.88 21.86
N ALA A 3 6.27 -22.85 22.60
CA ALA A 3 6.92 -21.53 22.62
C ALA A 3 8.35 -21.52 23.21
N GLU A 4 8.94 -22.71 23.40
CA GLU A 4 10.15 -22.93 24.18
C GLU A 4 11.43 -22.89 23.34
N ASP A 5 11.32 -23.11 22.02
CA ASP A 5 12.46 -23.15 21.08
C ASP A 5 12.61 -21.91 20.18
N LEU A 6 11.93 -20.80 20.51
CA LEU A 6 12.19 -19.53 19.83
C LEU A 6 13.55 -18.98 20.24
N GLU A 7 14.35 -18.57 19.26
CA GLU A 7 15.67 -18.00 19.54
C GLU A 7 15.52 -16.71 20.37
N LYS A 8 16.17 -16.69 21.54
CA LYS A 8 16.09 -15.59 22.49
C LYS A 8 17.35 -14.74 22.44
N VAL A 9 17.18 -13.47 22.13
CA VAL A 9 18.27 -12.49 22.04
C VAL A 9 18.07 -11.41 23.10
N ASN A 10 19.13 -10.95 23.76
CA ASN A 10 19.03 -9.86 24.73
C ASN A 10 18.85 -8.51 24.00
N MET A 11 18.10 -7.58 24.59
CA MET A 11 17.92 -6.20 24.11
C MET A 11 19.24 -5.50 23.72
N HIS A 12 20.32 -5.71 24.47
CA HIS A 12 21.62 -5.10 24.16
C HIS A 12 22.22 -5.63 22.86
N GLU A 13 22.15 -6.95 22.65
CA GLU A 13 22.61 -7.61 21.44
C GLU A 13 21.72 -7.26 20.25
N ALA A 14 20.41 -7.22 20.47
CA ALA A 14 19.42 -6.84 19.46
C ALA A 14 19.66 -5.41 18.95
N LYS A 15 20.01 -4.45 19.82
CA LYS A 15 20.33 -3.08 19.39
C LYS A 15 21.56 -3.04 18.48
N THR A 16 22.57 -3.86 18.77
CA THR A 16 23.83 -3.89 18.00
C THR A 16 23.68 -4.62 16.67
N HIS A 17 22.83 -5.65 16.61
CA HIS A 17 22.71 -6.54 15.45
C HIS A 17 21.30 -6.55 14.81
N LEU A 18 20.53 -5.47 14.99
CA LEU A 18 19.12 -5.43 14.57
C LEU A 18 18.94 -5.78 13.10
N SER A 19 19.77 -5.23 12.21
CA SER A 19 19.69 -5.49 10.76
C SER A 19 19.83 -6.99 10.44
N ARG A 20 20.80 -7.68 11.07
CA ARG A 20 21.00 -9.13 10.89
C ARG A 20 19.82 -9.94 11.43
N LEU A 21 19.21 -9.52 12.53
CA LEU A 21 18.02 -10.16 13.08
C LEU A 21 16.81 -9.97 12.15
N VAL A 22 16.66 -8.80 11.55
CA VAL A 22 15.61 -8.52 10.56
C VAL A 22 15.77 -9.39 9.32
N GLU A 23 16.97 -9.51 8.75
CA GLU A 23 17.22 -10.38 7.58
C GLU A 23 16.83 -11.85 7.84
N ARG A 24 17.05 -12.33 9.06
CA ARG A 24 16.64 -13.69 9.48
C ARG A 24 15.13 -13.82 9.54
N VAL A 25 14.48 -12.81 10.10
CA VAL A 25 13.03 -12.74 10.20
C VAL A 25 12.38 -12.62 8.83
N GLU A 26 12.98 -11.90 7.89
CA GLU A 26 12.52 -11.85 6.48
C GLU A 26 12.60 -13.21 5.78
N ARG A 27 13.51 -14.09 6.21
CA ARG A 27 13.58 -15.49 5.73
C ARG A 27 12.59 -16.43 6.41
N GLY A 28 11.76 -15.92 7.33
CA GLY A 28 10.70 -16.69 7.99
C GLY A 28 11.03 -17.11 9.42
N GLU A 29 12.14 -16.66 10.01
CA GLU A 29 12.45 -16.94 11.41
C GLU A 29 11.63 -16.06 12.37
N GLU A 30 11.31 -16.59 13.56
CA GLU A 30 10.73 -15.82 14.67
C GLU A 30 11.76 -15.68 15.79
N ILE A 31 11.96 -14.47 16.29
CA ILE A 31 13.00 -14.18 17.29
C ILE A 31 12.39 -13.43 18.48
N VAL A 32 12.68 -13.86 19.70
CA VAL A 32 12.21 -13.21 20.93
C VAL A 32 13.31 -12.32 21.50
N ILE A 33 13.01 -11.05 21.69
CA ILE A 33 13.91 -10.10 22.36
C ILE A 33 13.56 -10.06 23.84
N SER A 34 14.55 -10.31 24.68
CA SER A 34 14.42 -10.27 26.14
C SER A 34 15.04 -9.01 26.75
N ARG A 35 14.41 -8.45 27.76
CA ARG A 35 14.94 -7.36 28.61
C ARG A 35 15.12 -7.91 30.03
N ALA A 36 16.36 -7.86 30.54
CA ALA A 36 16.70 -8.41 31.87
C ALA A 36 16.22 -9.86 32.09
N GLY A 37 16.44 -10.72 31.07
CA GLY A 37 16.07 -12.15 31.11
C GLY A 37 14.58 -12.44 30.93
N LYS A 38 13.73 -11.41 30.79
CA LYS A 38 12.29 -11.58 30.53
C LYS A 38 11.96 -11.25 29.08
N PRO A 39 11.16 -12.07 28.38
CA PRO A 39 10.65 -11.73 27.05
C PRO A 39 9.97 -10.36 27.05
N ALA A 40 10.35 -9.49 26.12
CA ALA A 40 9.86 -8.11 26.04
C ALA A 40 9.26 -7.79 24.67
N ALA A 41 9.78 -8.37 23.60
CA ALA A 41 9.27 -8.20 22.25
C ALA A 41 9.52 -9.46 21.41
N LYS A 42 8.85 -9.56 20.27
CA LYS A 42 9.07 -10.60 19.27
C LYS A 42 9.21 -9.96 17.90
N LEU A 43 10.23 -10.35 17.15
CA LEU A 43 10.35 -10.07 15.73
C LEU A 43 9.70 -11.22 14.96
N VAL A 44 8.77 -10.86 14.08
CA VAL A 44 8.03 -11.79 13.22
C VAL A 44 8.06 -11.28 11.79
N PRO A 45 7.99 -12.17 10.78
CA PRO A 45 7.91 -11.75 9.39
C PRO A 45 6.67 -10.88 9.19
N VAL A 46 6.83 -9.75 8.51
CA VAL A 46 5.69 -8.94 8.08
C VAL A 46 5.10 -9.59 6.83
N PRO A 47 3.82 -9.97 6.82
CA PRO A 47 3.19 -10.51 5.62
C PRO A 47 3.27 -9.48 4.49
N GLN A 48 4.01 -9.79 3.44
CA GLN A 48 3.97 -9.00 2.22
C GLN A 48 2.62 -9.27 1.57
N ALA A 49 1.75 -8.26 1.54
CA ALA A 49 0.61 -8.27 0.63
C ALA A 49 1.22 -8.41 -0.78
N LYS A 50 1.05 -9.57 -1.41
CA LYS A 50 1.42 -9.71 -2.82
C LYS A 50 0.62 -8.62 -3.54
N PRO A 51 1.26 -7.70 -4.27
CA PRO A 51 0.50 -6.77 -5.10
C PRO A 51 -0.42 -7.63 -5.94
N GLU A 52 -1.73 -7.37 -5.86
CA GLU A 52 -2.68 -8.07 -6.71
C GLU A 52 -2.16 -7.96 -8.13
N LYS A 53 -1.99 -9.12 -8.79
CA LYS A 53 -1.57 -9.14 -10.17
C LYS A 53 -2.62 -8.34 -10.94
N ARG A 54 -2.24 -7.18 -11.47
CA ARG A 54 -3.14 -6.36 -12.28
C ARG A 54 -3.58 -7.20 -13.47
N THR A 55 -4.86 -7.57 -13.49
CA THR A 55 -5.46 -8.24 -14.66
C THR A 55 -5.70 -7.18 -15.73
N LEU A 56 -4.98 -7.32 -16.85
CA LEU A 56 -5.26 -6.54 -18.05
C LEU A 56 -6.61 -6.98 -18.65
N GLY A 57 -7.25 -6.13 -19.45
CA GLY A 57 -8.51 -6.48 -20.13
C GLY A 57 -9.79 -6.32 -19.29
N GLY A 58 -9.76 -5.65 -18.14
CA GLY A 58 -10.96 -5.44 -17.31
C GLY A 58 -12.12 -4.68 -17.99
N TRP A 59 -11.84 -4.06 -19.14
CA TRP A 59 -12.76 -3.29 -19.99
C TRP A 59 -13.13 -4.01 -21.30
N GLU A 60 -12.66 -5.24 -21.51
CA GLU A 60 -13.00 -6.03 -22.70
C GLU A 60 -14.53 -6.17 -22.83
N GLY A 61 -15.08 -5.76 -23.97
CA GLY A 61 -16.52 -5.79 -24.26
C GLY A 61 -17.38 -4.83 -23.42
N LYS A 62 -16.78 -3.96 -22.59
CA LYS A 62 -17.51 -2.97 -21.78
C LYS A 62 -17.50 -1.57 -22.38
N PHE A 63 -16.84 -1.41 -23.52
CA PHE A 63 -16.74 -0.13 -24.21
C PHE A 63 -16.89 -0.37 -25.71
N GLU A 64 -17.77 0.41 -26.32
CA GLU A 64 -17.89 0.50 -27.76
C GLU A 64 -17.14 1.77 -28.19
N LEU A 65 -16.26 1.65 -29.18
CA LEU A 65 -15.58 2.81 -29.73
C LEU A 65 -16.63 3.68 -30.46
N PRO A 66 -16.69 4.99 -30.19
CA PRO A 66 -17.51 5.89 -30.98
C PRO A 66 -17.11 5.86 -32.46
N SER A 67 -18.04 6.24 -33.32
CA SER A 67 -17.77 6.55 -34.72
C SER A 67 -16.97 7.84 -34.85
N ASP A 68 -16.31 8.05 -36.00
CA ASP A 68 -15.50 9.26 -36.25
C ASP A 68 -16.30 10.56 -36.07
N GLU A 69 -17.59 10.53 -36.40
CA GLU A 69 -18.50 11.68 -36.22
C GLU A 69 -18.81 11.94 -34.73
N GLU A 70 -19.04 10.89 -33.95
CA GLU A 70 -19.28 10.98 -32.50
C GLU A 70 -18.01 11.46 -31.78
N TRP A 71 -16.83 10.94 -32.14
CA TRP A 71 -15.55 11.42 -31.63
C TRP A 71 -15.35 12.91 -31.91
N ALA A 72 -15.58 13.35 -33.15
CA ALA A 72 -15.42 14.76 -33.52
C ALA A 72 -16.39 15.69 -32.77
N GLN A 73 -17.57 15.19 -32.41
CA GLN A 73 -18.53 15.95 -31.61
C GLN A 73 -18.12 16.04 -30.13
N MET A 74 -17.57 14.95 -29.58
CA MET A 74 -17.02 14.93 -28.21
C MET A 74 -15.82 15.87 -28.08
N ASP A 75 -14.94 15.93 -29.09
CA ASP A 75 -13.79 16.84 -29.09
C ASP A 75 -14.23 18.32 -28.97
N LYS A 76 -15.25 18.72 -29.75
CA LYS A 76 -15.81 20.07 -29.68
C LYS A 76 -16.49 20.38 -28.34
N GLU A 77 -17.10 19.38 -27.73
CA GLU A 77 -17.70 19.51 -26.40
C GLU A 77 -16.63 19.72 -25.33
N ILE A 78 -15.55 18.92 -25.36
CA ILE A 78 -14.41 19.09 -24.46
C ILE A 78 -13.75 20.46 -24.66
N GLU A 79 -13.54 20.91 -25.90
CA GLU A 79 -12.96 22.23 -26.19
C GLU A 79 -13.80 23.36 -25.58
N ARG A 80 -15.12 23.32 -25.76
CA ARG A 80 -16.04 24.28 -25.14
C ARG A 80 -15.95 24.24 -23.62
N ASP A 81 -15.95 23.05 -23.02
CA ASP A 81 -15.84 22.90 -21.56
C ASP A 81 -14.52 23.48 -21.04
N PHE A 82 -13.42 23.34 -21.76
CA PHE A 82 -12.14 23.97 -21.41
C PHE A 82 -12.17 25.50 -21.50
N GLU A 83 -12.85 26.08 -22.50
CA GLU A 83 -12.93 27.53 -22.69
C GLU A 83 -13.92 28.21 -21.73
N GLU A 84 -15.03 27.53 -21.42
CA GLU A 84 -16.15 28.11 -20.67
C GLU A 84 -16.14 27.73 -19.19
N SER A 85 -15.34 26.73 -18.77
CA SER A 85 -15.26 26.34 -17.37
C SER A 85 -14.52 27.33 -16.48
N GLU A 86 -14.95 27.40 -15.22
CA GLU A 86 -14.22 28.13 -14.19
C GLU A 86 -12.85 27.47 -13.96
N ILE A 87 -11.78 28.23 -14.17
CA ILE A 87 -10.37 27.80 -14.02
C ILE A 87 -10.10 27.19 -12.62
N PHE A 88 -10.81 27.69 -11.61
CA PHE A 88 -10.73 27.17 -10.25
C PHE A 88 -12.08 26.57 -9.87
N PRO A 89 -12.12 25.33 -9.36
CA PRO A 89 -13.35 24.80 -8.80
C PRO A 89 -13.84 25.76 -7.70
N GLY A 90 -15.10 26.19 -7.79
CA GLY A 90 -15.69 27.10 -6.82
C GLY A 90 -15.43 26.66 -5.37
N GLU A 91 -15.22 27.62 -4.46
CA GLU A 91 -14.88 27.37 -3.06
C GLU A 91 -15.89 26.42 -2.40
N ASN A 92 -15.57 25.11 -2.36
CA ASN A 92 -16.30 24.16 -1.55
C ASN A 92 -16.04 24.51 -0.08
N LYS A 93 -16.99 25.20 0.55
CA LYS A 93 -17.05 25.36 2.01
C LYS A 93 -16.94 23.98 2.63
N ARG A 94 -15.77 23.70 3.21
CA ARG A 94 -15.52 22.48 3.99
C ARG A 94 -16.66 22.32 4.98
N HIS A 95 -17.51 21.31 4.77
CA HIS A 95 -18.43 20.86 5.78
C HIS A 95 -17.57 20.27 6.92
N GLY A 96 -17.27 21.11 7.90
CA GLY A 96 -16.72 20.66 9.17
C GLY A 96 -17.76 19.79 9.85
N LYS A 97 -17.60 18.47 9.77
CA LYS A 97 -18.20 17.56 10.73
C LYS A 97 -17.39 17.68 12.02
N GLY A 98 -17.98 18.33 13.03
CA GLY A 98 -17.60 18.16 14.43
C GLY A 98 -18.04 16.81 14.97
#